data_AF-A0A287D8G7-F1
#
_entry.id   AF-A0A287D8G7-F1
#
_cell.length_a   1.000
_cell.length_b   1.000
_cell.length_c   1.000
_cell.angle_alpha   90.00
_cell.angle_beta   90.00
_cell.angle_gamma   90.00
#
_symmetry.space_group_name_H-M   'P 1'
#
loop_
_entity.id
_entity.type
_entity.pdbx_description
1 polymer ?
#
loop_
_entity_poly.entity_id
_entity_poly.type
_entity_poly.pdbx_seq_one_letter_code
_entity_poly.pdbx_strand_id
1 'polypeptide(L)'
;MALPKDAIPSLSECQCQICVEILIEPVTLPCNHTLCNPCFQSTVEKANLCCPFCRRRVSSWTRYHTRKNSLINMELWETIQKHYPKECKLRISGQGSEEIVDDYQPIRLLSEPGELRREYEEEISKVEAERRASEEEENKASEEYIQRLLAEEEEEEKKQAEKRRSEVEEQLKNDEELARKLSINIVSFRR
;
A
#
# COMPACT_ATOMS: atom_id res chain seq x y z
N MET A 1 30.18 -16.31 14.68
CA MET A 1 31.17 -15.22 14.51
C MET A 1 32.20 -15.43 15.60
N ALA A 2 33.41 -15.89 15.26
CA ALA A 2 34.47 -16.08 16.25
C ALA A 2 35.13 -14.72 16.49
N LEU A 3 35.01 -14.18 17.70
CA LEU A 3 35.77 -12.99 18.10
C LEU A 3 37.28 -13.31 18.03
N PRO A 4 38.14 -12.37 17.59
CA PRO A 4 39.58 -12.49 17.76
C PRO A 4 39.90 -12.78 19.22
N LYS A 5 40.81 -13.72 19.49
CA LYS A 5 41.11 -14.25 20.84
C LYS A 5 41.56 -13.19 21.85
N ASP A 6 41.87 -11.96 21.41
CA ASP A 6 42.40 -10.88 22.22
C ASP A 6 41.63 -9.55 22.10
N ALA A 7 40.49 -9.51 21.40
CA ALA A 7 39.68 -8.29 21.29
C ALA A 7 38.79 -8.11 22.53
N ILE A 8 38.89 -6.96 23.19
CA ILE A 8 37.98 -6.57 24.28
C ILE A 8 36.59 -6.37 23.67
N PRO A 9 35.58 -7.19 24.02
CA PRO A 9 34.22 -7.01 23.49
C PRO A 9 33.65 -5.69 24.01
N SER A 10 32.86 -5.00 23.20
CA SER A 10 32.21 -3.77 23.67
C SER A 10 31.16 -4.08 24.75
N LEU A 11 30.79 -3.06 25.54
CA LEU A 11 29.75 -3.24 26.57
C LEU A 11 28.41 -3.64 25.93
N SER A 12 28.07 -3.09 24.77
CA SER A 12 26.84 -3.40 24.03
C SER A 12 26.81 -4.84 23.52
N GLU A 13 27.94 -5.41 23.13
CA GLU A 13 28.06 -6.82 22.74
C GLU A 13 27.86 -7.77 23.92
N CYS A 14 28.10 -7.29 25.15
CA CYS A 14 27.92 -8.04 26.39
C CYS A 14 26.54 -7.82 27.04
N GLN A 15 25.62 -7.10 26.40
CA GLN A 15 24.27 -6.85 26.92
C GLN A 15 23.24 -7.86 26.40
N CYS A 16 22.32 -8.24 27.28
CA CYS A 16 21.20 -9.11 26.94
C CYS A 16 20.19 -8.32 26.10
N GLN A 17 19.89 -8.77 24.89
CA GLN A 17 18.95 -8.10 23.98
C GLN A 17 17.47 -8.21 24.41
N ILE A 18 17.18 -8.80 25.58
CA ILE A 18 15.83 -8.92 26.15
C ILE A 18 15.61 -7.91 27.27
N CYS A 19 16.56 -7.82 28.21
CA CYS A 19 16.47 -6.93 29.36
C CYS A 19 17.41 -5.72 29.27
N VAL A 20 18.23 -5.64 28.22
CA VAL A 20 19.22 -4.57 27.94
C VAL A 20 20.36 -4.46 28.96
N GLU A 21 20.32 -5.22 30.06
CA GLU A 21 21.41 -5.27 31.04
C GLU A 21 22.55 -6.26 30.67
N ILE A 22 23.74 -6.07 31.26
CA ILE A 22 24.94 -6.93 31.11
C ILE A 22 24.63 -8.43 31.32
N LEU A 23 25.00 -9.32 30.40
CA LEU A 23 24.67 -10.74 30.46
C LEU A 23 25.23 -11.40 31.74
N ILE A 24 24.36 -11.80 32.67
CA ILE A 24 24.70 -12.68 33.80
C ILE A 24 24.45 -14.12 33.41
N GLU A 25 25.47 -14.96 33.58
CA GLU A 25 25.42 -16.39 33.23
C GLU A 25 24.87 -16.58 31.80
N PRO A 26 25.57 -16.07 30.76
CA PRO A 26 25.07 -16.08 29.40
C PRO A 26 24.75 -17.50 28.91
N VAL A 27 23.57 -17.66 28.33
CA VAL A 27 23.10 -18.89 27.69
C VAL A 27 23.15 -18.69 26.18
N THR A 28 24.05 -19.39 25.50
CA THR A 28 24.12 -19.38 24.03
C THR A 28 23.34 -20.55 23.45
N LEU A 29 22.23 -20.24 22.78
CA LEU A 29 21.38 -21.23 22.14
C LEU A 29 22.07 -21.85 20.91
N PRO A 30 21.65 -23.04 20.44
CA PRO A 30 22.23 -23.69 19.25
C PRO A 30 22.01 -22.92 17.94
N CYS A 31 21.22 -21.84 17.97
CA CYS A 31 21.06 -20.89 16.87
C CYS A 31 22.03 -19.69 16.96
N ASN A 32 23.01 -19.73 17.88
CA ASN A 32 24.00 -18.70 18.16
C ASN A 32 23.47 -17.37 18.75
N HIS A 33 22.20 -17.33 19.15
CA HIS A 33 21.69 -16.21 19.95
C HIS A 33 22.02 -16.42 21.43
N THR A 34 22.45 -15.34 22.09
CA THR A 34 22.81 -15.34 23.51
C THR A 34 21.87 -14.43 24.30
N LEU A 35 21.48 -14.90 25.48
CA LEU A 35 20.65 -14.18 26.45
C LEU A 35 21.13 -14.52 27.88
N CYS A 36 20.84 -13.69 28.87
CA CYS A 36 21.21 -14.00 30.25
C CYS A 36 20.36 -15.13 30.82
N ASN A 37 20.87 -15.86 31.81
CA ASN A 37 20.15 -16.97 32.46
C ASN A 37 18.77 -16.54 33.02
N PRO A 38 18.60 -15.37 33.69
CA PRO A 38 17.28 -14.90 34.11
C PRO A 38 16.27 -14.75 32.96
N CYS A 39 16.70 -14.20 31.82
CA CYS A 39 15.86 -14.07 30.63
C CYS A 39 15.59 -15.44 29.99
N PHE A 40 16.56 -16.36 29.98
CA PHE A 40 16.37 -17.71 29.48
C PHE A 40 15.30 -18.45 30.28
N GLN A 41 15.38 -18.42 31.61
CA GLN A 41 14.42 -19.08 32.49
C GLN A 41 13.00 -18.51 32.27
N SER A 42 12.89 -17.19 32.11
CA SER A 42 11.60 -16.51 31.99
C SER A 42 10.96 -16.64 30.61
N THR A 43 11.76 -16.53 29.54
CA THR A 43 11.24 -16.41 28.15
C THR A 43 11.38 -17.68 27.32
N VAL A 44 12.27 -18.60 27.70
CA VAL A 44 12.52 -19.84 26.95
C VAL A 44 12.07 -21.04 27.75
N GLU A 45 12.56 -21.22 28.97
CA GLU A 45 12.31 -22.41 29.78
C GLU A 45 10.85 -22.49 30.26
N LYS A 46 10.31 -21.39 30.80
CA LYS A 46 8.93 -21.33 31.33
C LYS A 46 7.85 -21.04 30.27
N ALA A 47 8.24 -20.73 29.04
CA ALA A 47 7.32 -20.39 27.96
C ALA A 47 7.27 -21.51 26.89
N ASN A 48 7.75 -21.24 25.67
CA ASN A 48 7.54 -22.12 24.51
C ASN A 48 8.76 -22.98 24.12
N LEU A 49 9.85 -22.95 24.90
CA LEU A 49 11.12 -23.63 24.58
C LEU A 49 11.63 -23.32 23.16
N CYS A 50 11.48 -22.06 22.75
CA CYS A 50 11.92 -21.51 21.47
C CYS A 50 12.82 -20.30 21.71
N CYS A 51 13.79 -20.08 20.82
CA CYS A 51 14.60 -18.87 20.80
C CYS A 51 13.70 -17.63 20.59
N PRO A 52 13.82 -16.57 21.41
CA PRO A 52 12.99 -15.37 21.26
C PRO A 52 13.36 -14.52 20.03
N PHE A 53 14.56 -14.71 19.47
CA PHE A 53 15.06 -13.94 18.33
C PHE A 53 14.70 -14.57 16.98
N CYS A 54 14.94 -15.88 16.81
CA CYS A 54 14.74 -16.58 15.53
C CYS A 54 13.69 -17.69 15.57
N ARG A 55 12.99 -17.87 16.70
CA ARG A 55 11.94 -18.89 16.89
C ARG A 55 12.38 -20.35 16.72
N ARG A 56 13.69 -20.62 16.65
CA ARG A 56 14.23 -21.99 16.63
C ARG A 56 13.83 -22.72 17.91
N ARG A 57 13.21 -23.90 17.78
CA ARG A 57 12.88 -24.76 18.92
C ARG A 57 14.14 -25.33 19.56
N VAL A 58 14.26 -25.21 20.87
CA VAL A 58 15.44 -25.60 21.67
C VAL A 58 15.13 -26.63 22.76
N SER A 59 13.91 -27.16 22.83
CA SER A 59 13.45 -28.05 23.91
C SER A 59 14.38 -29.24 24.24
N SER A 60 14.90 -29.94 23.21
CA SER A 60 15.78 -31.10 23.42
C SER A 60 17.16 -30.68 23.92
N TRP A 61 17.66 -29.57 23.38
CA TRP A 61 18.90 -28.95 23.79
C TRP A 61 18.83 -28.49 25.26
N THR A 62 17.76 -27.78 25.63
CA THR A 62 17.51 -27.34 27.02
C THR A 62 17.52 -28.51 27.98
N ARG A 63 16.73 -29.56 27.73
CA ARG A 63 16.70 -30.75 28.61
C ARG A 63 18.06 -31.42 28.78
N TYR A 64 18.85 -31.51 27.72
CA TYR A 64 20.18 -32.12 27.77
C TYR A 64 21.15 -31.26 28.60
N HIS A 65 21.21 -29.95 28.34
CA HIS A 65 22.14 -29.04 29.01
C HIS A 65 21.75 -28.77 30.47
N THR A 66 20.46 -28.75 30.80
CA THR A 66 19.98 -28.66 32.20
C THR A 66 20.44 -29.89 33.01
N ARG A 67 20.30 -31.11 32.48
CA ARG A 67 20.74 -32.35 33.18
C ARG A 67 22.25 -32.41 33.38
N LYS A 68 23.02 -31.85 32.44
CA LYS A 68 24.49 -31.82 32.51
C LYS A 68 25.04 -30.57 33.19
N ASN A 69 24.17 -29.69 33.69
CA ASN A 69 24.54 -28.38 34.24
C ASN A 69 25.52 -27.59 33.34
N SER A 70 25.23 -27.58 32.02
CA SER A 70 26.11 -27.04 30.97
C SER A 70 25.39 -26.02 30.08
N LEU A 71 24.39 -25.35 30.65
CA LEU A 71 23.56 -24.39 29.94
C LEU A 71 24.28 -23.04 29.74
N ILE A 72 25.14 -22.69 30.70
CA ILE A 72 25.89 -21.44 30.72
C ILE A 72 27.10 -21.58 29.80
N ASN A 73 27.27 -20.62 28.90
CA ASN A 73 28.48 -20.47 28.09
C ASN A 73 29.60 -19.92 28.97
N MET A 74 30.41 -20.82 29.54
CA MET A 74 31.44 -20.46 30.51
C MET A 74 32.55 -19.59 29.90
N GLU A 75 32.93 -19.84 28.64
CA GLU A 75 33.96 -19.04 27.94
C GLU A 75 33.52 -17.58 27.81
N LEU A 76 32.27 -17.36 27.38
CA LEU A 76 31.70 -16.02 27.30
C LEU A 76 31.52 -15.41 28.69
N TRP A 77 31.11 -16.20 29.68
CA TRP A 77 30.91 -15.72 31.04
C TRP A 77 32.21 -15.23 31.68
N GLU A 78 33.28 -16.00 31.58
CA GLU A 78 34.62 -15.62 32.05
C GLU A 78 35.12 -14.35 31.36
N THR A 79 34.88 -14.22 30.05
CA THR A 79 35.24 -13.02 29.29
C THR A 79 34.50 -11.79 29.81
N ILE A 80 33.19 -11.89 30.02
CA ILE A 80 32.36 -10.79 30.54
C ILE A 80 32.80 -10.41 31.95
N GLN A 81 33.05 -11.38 32.83
CA GLN A 81 33.51 -11.12 34.20
C GLN A 81 34.89 -10.47 34.24
N LYS A 82 35.79 -10.83 33.31
CA LYS A 82 37.13 -10.26 33.19
C LYS A 82 37.09 -8.80 32.77
N HIS A 83 36.25 -8.45 31.79
CA HIS A 83 36.23 -7.11 31.20
C HIS A 83 35.21 -6.15 31.85
N TYR A 84 34.10 -6.67 32.39
CA TYR A 84 33.01 -5.91 32.97
C TYR A 84 32.62 -6.40 34.39
N PRO A 85 33.56 -6.46 35.35
CA PRO A 85 33.29 -6.96 36.69
C PRO A 85 32.39 -6.03 37.52
N LYS A 86 32.39 -4.72 37.23
CA LYS A 86 31.60 -3.74 37.99
C LYS A 86 30.12 -3.86 37.64
N GLU A 87 29.82 -3.93 36.35
CA GLU A 87 28.50 -4.07 35.75
C GLU A 87 27.88 -5.39 36.22
N CYS A 88 28.64 -6.49 36.20
CA CYS A 88 28.21 -7.77 36.73
C CYS A 88 27.80 -7.68 38.21
N LYS A 89 28.62 -7.02 39.05
CA LYS A 89 28.34 -6.84 40.48
C LYS A 89 27.10 -5.98 40.72
N LEU A 90 26.96 -4.87 40.00
CA LEU A 90 25.80 -3.98 40.07
C LEU A 90 24.52 -4.76 39.79
N ARG A 91 24.48 -5.47 38.65
CA ARG A 91 23.33 -6.29 38.27
C ARG A 91 23.00 -7.40 39.28
N ILE A 92 24.01 -8.12 39.80
CA ILE A 92 23.78 -9.16 40.83
C ILE A 92 23.27 -8.58 42.15
N SER A 93 23.71 -7.36 42.51
CA SER A 93 23.26 -6.67 43.72
C SER A 93 21.85 -6.06 43.62
N GLY A 94 21.21 -6.16 42.45
CA GLY A 94 19.90 -5.55 42.19
C GLY A 94 19.94 -4.03 42.06
N GLN A 95 21.13 -3.43 42.09
CA GLN A 95 21.35 -2.04 41.69
C GLN A 95 21.44 -2.04 40.17
N GLY A 96 20.29 -1.86 39.50
CA GLY A 96 20.26 -1.66 38.06
C GLY A 96 21.23 -0.55 37.68
N SER A 97 21.98 -0.72 36.59
CA SER A 97 22.81 0.35 36.03
C SER A 97 21.89 1.55 35.77
N GLU A 98 22.11 2.67 36.47
CA GLU A 98 21.37 3.92 36.24
C GLU A 98 21.67 4.55 34.86
N GLU A 99 22.55 3.94 34.06
CA GLU A 99 22.92 4.46 32.74
C GLU A 99 22.87 3.33 31.71
N ILE A 100 21.75 3.25 31.00
CA ILE A 100 21.58 3.49 29.56
C ILE A 100 20.06 3.45 29.36
N VAL A 101 19.41 4.60 29.54
CA VAL A 101 18.12 4.83 28.91
C VAL A 101 18.47 4.89 27.42
N ASP A 102 18.14 3.85 26.67
CA ASP A 102 18.14 3.92 25.22
C ASP A 102 17.29 5.14 24.84
N ASP A 103 17.95 6.19 24.34
CA ASP A 103 17.35 7.49 23.99
C ASP A 103 16.42 7.38 22.76
N TYR A 104 16.00 6.17 22.40
CA TYR A 104 14.90 5.93 21.50
C TYR A 104 13.58 6.22 22.20
N GLN A 105 13.34 7.50 22.51
CA GLN A 105 11.97 7.98 22.60
C GLN A 105 11.34 7.79 21.22
N PRO A 106 10.29 6.97 21.07
CA PRO A 106 9.58 6.88 19.80
C PRO A 106 9.14 8.29 19.44
N ILE A 107 9.59 8.80 18.29
CA ILE A 107 9.15 10.11 17.80
C ILE A 107 7.66 9.98 17.50
N ARG A 108 6.83 10.40 18.46
CA ARG A 108 5.39 10.50 18.29
C ARG A 108 5.09 11.85 17.66
N LEU A 109 5.30 11.93 16.35
CA LEU A 109 4.80 13.05 15.57
C LEU A 109 3.28 12.87 15.42
N LEU A 110 2.52 13.71 16.09
CA LEU A 110 1.07 13.78 15.91
C LEU A 110 0.78 14.93 14.95
N SER A 111 -0.20 14.75 14.07
CA SER A 111 -0.70 15.83 13.24
C SER A 111 -1.20 16.97 14.11
N GLU A 112 -0.96 18.20 13.67
CA GLU A 112 -1.47 19.38 14.35
C GLU A 112 -3.00 19.41 14.25
N PRO A 113 -3.71 19.97 15.26
CA PRO A 113 -5.16 20.07 15.21
C PRO A 113 -5.68 20.71 13.92
N GLY A 114 -6.43 19.93 13.14
CA GLY A 114 -7.03 20.37 11.88
C GLY A 114 -6.16 20.21 10.63
N GLU A 115 -4.93 19.71 10.74
CA GLU A 115 -4.07 19.42 9.58
C GLU A 115 -4.70 18.38 8.65
N LEU A 116 -5.09 17.23 9.21
CA LEU A 116 -5.79 16.17 8.48
C LEU A 116 -7.12 16.64 7.87
N ARG A 117 -7.80 17.60 8.51
CA ARG A 117 -9.04 18.17 7.97
C ARG A 117 -8.75 18.96 6.70
N ARG A 118 -7.70 19.80 6.70
CA ARG A 118 -7.31 20.59 5.52
C ARG A 118 -6.93 19.68 4.36
N GLU A 119 -6.09 18.68 4.62
CA GLU A 119 -5.70 17.69 3.60
C GLU A 119 -6.93 17.00 2.99
N TYR A 120 -7.87 16.57 3.83
CA TYR A 120 -9.11 15.95 3.37
C TYR A 120 -9.96 16.91 2.51
N GLU A 121 -10.17 18.14 2.98
CA GLU A 121 -10.98 19.14 2.27
C GLU A 121 -10.34 19.53 0.92
N GLU A 122 -9.02 19.64 0.87
CA GLU A 122 -8.25 19.87 -0.35
C GLU A 122 -8.39 18.70 -1.34
N GLU A 123 -8.25 17.45 -0.87
CA GLU A 123 -8.36 16.29 -1.75
C GLU A 123 -9.80 16.13 -2.26
N ILE A 124 -10.81 16.37 -1.43
CA ILE A 124 -12.21 16.39 -1.87
C ILE A 124 -12.44 17.46 -2.93
N SER A 125 -11.96 18.69 -2.70
CA SER A 125 -12.12 19.80 -3.65
C SER A 125 -11.45 19.49 -5.00
N LYS A 126 -10.27 18.86 -4.97
CA LYS A 126 -9.55 18.43 -6.16
C LYS A 126 -10.31 17.36 -6.94
N VAL A 127 -10.79 16.31 -6.27
CA VAL A 127 -11.59 15.25 -6.91
C VAL A 127 -12.88 15.81 -7.51
N GLU A 128 -13.54 16.75 -6.84
CA GLU A 128 -14.74 17.42 -7.37
C GLU A 128 -14.43 18.30 -8.59
N ALA A 129 -13.27 18.96 -8.62
CA ALA A 129 -12.82 19.74 -9.78
C ALA A 129 -12.51 18.83 -10.97
N GLU A 130 -11.84 17.71 -10.75
CA GLU A 130 -11.55 16.70 -11.78
C GLU A 130 -12.85 16.12 -12.37
N ARG A 131 -13.82 15.75 -11.52
CA ARG A 131 -15.14 15.27 -11.98
C ARG A 131 -15.85 16.31 -12.84
N ARG A 132 -15.88 17.58 -12.41
CA ARG A 132 -16.51 18.66 -13.16
C ARG A 132 -15.85 18.90 -14.51
N ALA A 133 -14.52 18.85 -14.58
CA ALA A 133 -13.78 18.99 -15.83
C ALA A 133 -14.11 17.85 -16.81
N SER A 134 -14.17 16.61 -16.31
CA SER A 134 -14.57 15.45 -17.11
C SER A 134 -16.00 15.58 -17.64
N GLU A 135 -16.94 16.01 -16.78
CA GLU A 135 -18.33 16.24 -17.18
C GLU A 135 -18.46 17.35 -18.23
N GLU A 136 -17.69 18.42 -18.12
CA GLU A 136 -17.69 19.51 -19.10
C GLU A 136 -17.13 19.05 -20.45
N GLU A 137 -16.08 18.23 -20.45
CA GLU A 137 -15.53 17.63 -21.68
C GLU A 137 -16.52 16.66 -22.34
N GLU A 138 -17.16 15.78 -21.57
CA GLU A 138 -18.20 14.85 -22.07
C GLU A 138 -19.42 15.60 -22.60
N ASN A 139 -19.89 16.63 -21.88
CA ASN A 139 -21.02 17.45 -22.31
C ASN A 139 -20.69 18.17 -23.61
N LYS A 140 -19.50 18.77 -23.71
CA LYS A 140 -19.06 19.45 -24.92
C LYS A 140 -18.97 18.49 -26.10
N ALA A 141 -18.38 17.31 -25.92
CA ALA A 141 -18.31 16.29 -26.97
C ALA A 141 -19.73 15.83 -27.39
N SER A 142 -20.64 15.70 -26.43
CA SER A 142 -22.04 15.34 -26.68
C SER A 142 -22.78 16.44 -27.45
N GLU A 143 -22.60 17.71 -27.08
CA GLU A 143 -23.18 18.85 -27.77
C GLU A 143 -22.68 18.95 -29.22
N GLU A 144 -21.38 18.83 -29.44
CA GLU A 144 -20.77 18.84 -30.78
C GLU A 144 -21.30 17.66 -31.64
N TYR A 145 -21.53 16.51 -31.01
CA TYR A 145 -22.09 15.35 -31.70
C TYR A 145 -23.56 15.55 -32.06
N ILE A 146 -24.38 16.07 -31.13
CA ILE A 146 -25.80 16.40 -31.39
C ILE A 146 -25.92 17.42 -32.52
N GLN A 147 -25.11 18.47 -32.52
CA GLN A 147 -25.12 19.47 -33.59
C GLN A 147 -24.83 18.87 -34.96
N ARG A 148 -23.90 17.91 -35.03
CA ARG A 148 -23.58 17.21 -36.27
C ARG A 148 -24.72 16.35 -36.76
N LEU A 149 -25.34 15.57 -35.87
CA LEU A 149 -26.52 14.77 -36.21
C LEU A 149 -27.66 15.62 -36.74
N LEU A 150 -27.98 16.73 -36.07
CA LEU A 150 -29.04 17.63 -36.51
C LEU A 150 -28.73 18.24 -37.89
N ALA A 151 -27.46 18.57 -38.16
CA ALA A 151 -27.05 19.08 -39.47
C ALA A 151 -27.16 18.00 -40.57
N GLU A 152 -26.78 16.75 -40.27
CA GLU A 152 -26.92 15.61 -41.17
C GLU A 152 -28.41 15.33 -41.46
N GLU A 153 -29.27 15.31 -40.43
CA GLU A 153 -30.72 15.14 -40.56
C GLU A 153 -31.35 16.26 -41.41
N GLU A 154 -30.97 17.54 -41.19
CA GLU A 154 -31.46 18.66 -41.97
C GLU A 154 -31.04 18.56 -43.45
N GLU A 155 -29.82 18.11 -43.72
CA GLU A 155 -29.32 17.93 -45.08
C GLU A 155 -30.05 16.77 -45.80
N GLU A 156 -30.32 15.68 -45.10
CA GLU A 156 -31.13 14.57 -45.60
C GLU A 156 -32.57 15.00 -45.89
N GLU A 157 -33.20 15.75 -44.99
CA GLU A 157 -34.55 16.28 -45.21
C GLU A 157 -34.62 17.21 -46.43
N LYS A 158 -33.60 18.07 -46.62
CA LYS A 158 -33.47 18.92 -47.80
C LYS A 158 -33.35 18.11 -49.09
N LYS A 159 -32.49 17.08 -49.11
CA LYS A 159 -32.33 16.16 -50.26
C LYS A 159 -33.63 15.44 -50.58
N GLN A 160 -34.34 14.95 -49.56
CA GLN A 160 -35.64 14.31 -49.76
C GLN A 160 -36.70 15.28 -50.25
N ALA A 161 -36.76 16.51 -49.70
CA ALA A 161 -37.70 17.53 -50.14
C ALA A 161 -37.45 17.96 -51.59
N GLU A 162 -36.18 18.09 -51.99
CA GLU A 162 -35.79 18.35 -53.37
C GLU A 162 -36.18 17.22 -54.31
N LYS A 163 -35.93 15.96 -53.92
CA LYS A 163 -36.37 14.80 -54.68
C LYS A 163 -37.90 14.78 -54.88
N ARG A 164 -38.67 14.97 -53.79
CA ARG A 164 -40.13 15.08 -53.85
C ARG A 164 -40.59 16.22 -54.76
N ARG A 165 -39.93 17.38 -54.70
CA ARG A 165 -40.23 18.53 -55.57
C ARG A 165 -40.00 18.22 -57.04
N SER A 166 -38.88 17.56 -57.36
CA SER A 166 -38.55 17.13 -58.73
C SER A 166 -39.55 16.12 -59.28
N GLU A 167 -39.94 15.13 -58.46
CA GLU A 167 -40.94 14.12 -58.82
C GLU A 167 -42.31 14.75 -59.12
N VAL A 168 -42.75 15.71 -58.28
CA VAL A 168 -44.00 16.46 -58.50
C VAL A 168 -43.93 17.30 -59.77
N GLU A 169 -42.81 17.98 -60.04
CA GLU A 169 -42.64 18.76 -61.26
C GLU A 169 -42.71 17.89 -62.53
N GLU A 170 -42.09 16.71 -62.49
CA GLU A 170 -42.16 15.74 -63.59
C GLU A 170 -43.58 15.21 -63.79
N GLN A 171 -44.28 14.86 -62.71
CA GLN A 171 -45.69 14.46 -62.77
C GLN A 171 -46.57 15.55 -63.39
N LEU A 172 -46.40 16.82 -62.99
CA LEU A 172 -47.16 17.93 -63.56
C LEU A 172 -46.93 18.11 -65.07
N LYS A 173 -45.69 17.94 -65.54
CA LYS A 173 -45.37 17.99 -66.99
C LYS A 173 -46.08 16.87 -67.75
N ASN A 174 -46.07 15.66 -67.20
CA ASN A 174 -46.75 14.51 -67.79
C ASN A 174 -48.27 14.71 -67.83
N ASP A 175 -48.86 15.22 -66.74
CA ASP A 175 -50.29 15.54 -66.64
C ASP A 175 -50.70 16.64 -67.62
N GLU A 176 -49.87 17.68 -67.78
CA GLU A 176 -50.09 18.75 -68.75
C GLU A 176 -50.10 18.19 -70.19
N GLU A 177 -49.14 17.34 -70.55
CA GLU A 177 -49.08 16.70 -71.87
C GLU A 177 -50.31 15.81 -72.13
N LEU A 178 -50.71 15.02 -71.13
CA LEU A 178 -51.90 14.18 -71.20
C LEU A 178 -53.17 15.02 -71.38
N ALA A 179 -53.32 16.10 -70.61
CA ALA A 179 -54.44 17.02 -70.73
C ALA A 179 -54.52 17.66 -72.13
N ARG A 180 -53.38 18.08 -72.71
CA ARG A 180 -53.31 18.58 -74.09
C ARG A 180 -53.79 17.53 -75.09
N LYS A 181 -53.31 16.29 -75.00
CA LYS A 181 -53.74 15.17 -75.87
C LYS A 181 -55.25 14.89 -75.75
N LEU A 182 -55.77 14.82 -74.53
CA LEU A 182 -57.21 14.61 -74.28
C LEU A 182 -58.05 15.75 -74.86
N SER A 183 -57.60 17.00 -74.75
CA SER A 183 -58.32 18.15 -75.31
C SER A 183 -58.48 18.06 -76.83
N ILE A 184 -57.42 17.67 -77.55
CA ILE A 184 -57.45 17.46 -79.00
C ILE A 184 -58.44 16.34 -79.36
N ASN A 185 -58.38 15.21 -78.65
CA ASN A 185 -59.26 14.07 -78.88
C ASN A 185 -60.74 14.42 -78.66
N ILE A 186 -61.07 15.14 -77.58
CA ILE A 186 -62.45 15.57 -77.29
C ILE A 186 -62.97 16.53 -78.37
N VAL A 187 -62.14 17.44 -78.88
CA VAL A 187 -62.51 18.35 -79.98
C VAL A 187 -62.70 17.59 -81.29
N SER A 188 -61.87 16.57 -81.56
CA SER A 188 -61.98 15.73 -82.76
C SER A 188 -63.23 14.84 -82.78
N PHE A 189 -63.76 14.46 -81.61
CA PHE A 189 -64.99 13.66 -81.47
C PHE A 189 -66.28 14.48 -81.55
N ARG A 190 -66.21 15.81 -81.52
CA ARG A 190 -67.36 16.73 -81.57
C ARG A 190 -67.61 17.37 -82.95
N ARG A 191 -66.82 17.01 -83.97
CA ARG A 191 -67.05 17.34 -85.39
C ARG A 191 -67.59 16.12 -86.12
#